data_AF-A0A936B2G0-F1
#
_entry.id   AF-A0A936B2G0-F1
#
_cell.length_a   1.000
_cell.length_b   1.000
_cell.length_c   1.000
_cell.angle_alpha   90.00
_cell.angle_beta   90.00
_cell.angle_gamma   90.00
#
_symmetry.space_group_name_H-M   'P 1'
#
loop_
_entity.id
_entity.type
_entity.pdbx_description
1 polymer ?
#
loop_
_entity_poly.entity_id
_entity_poly.type
_entity_poly.pdbx_seq_one_letter_code
_entity_poly.pdbx_strand_id
1 'polypeptide(L)'
;MKKANLMTRQLEAIFQDGVLRPLQPLSLLEDQKVLVTITIVPTDLAESDYLDTELHRYCEARADSSITLEQVRKSWQQSTDQLLMTSSLFEKKGSDARLLS
;
A
#
# COMPACT_ATOMS: atom_id res chain seq x y z
N MET A 1 -20.61 -36.45 -41.69
CA MET A 1 -19.93 -35.22 -41.26
C MET A 1 -18.94 -35.56 -40.15
N LYS A 2 -17.64 -35.41 -40.38
CA LYS A 2 -16.63 -35.67 -39.33
C LYS A 2 -16.77 -34.58 -38.27
N LYS A 3 -17.10 -34.96 -37.02
CA LYS A 3 -17.05 -34.05 -35.86
C LYS A 3 -15.60 -33.59 -35.73
N ALA A 4 -15.32 -32.32 -36.01
CA ALA A 4 -14.05 -31.73 -35.64
C ALA A 4 -13.94 -31.79 -34.12
N ASN A 5 -12.96 -32.52 -33.60
CA ASN A 5 -12.69 -32.59 -32.18
C ASN A 5 -12.14 -31.22 -31.75
N LEU A 6 -13.00 -30.39 -31.14
CA LEU A 6 -12.59 -29.13 -30.54
C LEU A 6 -11.79 -29.45 -29.27
N MET A 7 -10.48 -29.26 -29.35
CA MET A 7 -9.58 -29.31 -28.20
C MET A 7 -9.68 -27.98 -27.46
N THR A 8 -10.56 -27.92 -26.45
CA THR A 8 -10.71 -26.76 -25.57
C THR A 8 -9.91 -27.01 -24.29
N ARG A 9 -8.99 -26.11 -23.96
CA ARG A 9 -8.22 -26.13 -22.70
C ARG A 9 -8.36 -24.78 -22.02
N GLN A 10 -8.56 -24.79 -20.70
CA GLN A 10 -8.47 -23.59 -19.88
C GLN A 10 -7.01 -23.41 -19.44
N LEU A 11 -6.54 -22.18 -19.50
CA LEU A 11 -5.18 -21.80 -19.12
C LEU A 11 -5.23 -20.46 -18.41
N GLU A 12 -4.34 -20.29 -17.44
CA GLU A 12 -4.15 -19.03 -16.74
C GLU A 12 -3.13 -18.18 -17.50
N ALA A 13 -3.39 -16.88 -17.58
CA ALA A 13 -2.54 -15.92 -18.26
C ALA A 13 -2.55 -14.58 -17.53
N ILE A 14 -1.43 -13.87 -17.59
CA ILE A 14 -1.32 -12.49 -17.12
C ILE A 14 -1.47 -11.56 -18.32
N PHE A 15 -2.32 -10.54 -18.18
CA PHE A 15 -2.38 -9.45 -19.15
C PHE A 15 -1.35 -8.38 -18.79
N GLN A 16 -0.38 -8.15 -19.66
CA GLN A 16 0.70 -7.18 -19.45
C GLN A 16 1.06 -6.49 -20.77
N ASP A 17 1.14 -5.16 -20.76
CA ASP A 17 1.51 -4.31 -21.91
C ASP A 17 0.68 -4.58 -23.18
N GLY A 18 -0.61 -4.85 -23.02
CA GLY A 18 -1.51 -5.14 -24.15
C GLY A 18 -1.43 -6.57 -24.68
N VAL A 19 -0.64 -7.45 -24.04
CA VAL A 19 -0.41 -8.83 -24.48
C VAL A 19 -0.85 -9.82 -23.39
N LEU A 20 -1.59 -10.86 -23.79
CA LEU A 20 -1.89 -12.01 -22.92
C LEU A 20 -0.70 -12.96 -22.89
N ARG A 21 -0.12 -13.16 -21.71
CA ARG A 21 1.03 -14.03 -21.48
C ARG A 21 0.60 -15.25 -20.67
N PRO A 22 0.50 -16.44 -21.29
CA PRO A 22 0.20 -17.68 -20.58
C PRO A 22 1.22 -17.94 -19.46
N LEU A 23 0.76 -18.46 -18.32
CA LEU A 23 1.65 -18.92 -17.25
C LEU A 23 2.36 -20.23 -17.60
N GLN A 24 1.82 -20.98 -18.57
CA GLN A 24 2.37 -22.24 -19.05
C GLN A 24 2.61 -22.18 -20.56
N PRO A 25 3.68 -22.82 -21.08
CA PRO A 25 3.94 -22.86 -22.51
C PRO A 25 2.78 -23.48 -23.30
N LEU A 26 2.45 -22.86 -24.43
CA LEU A 26 1.44 -23.35 -25.35
C LEU A 26 2.10 -24.18 -26.45
N SER A 27 1.71 -25.45 -26.58
CA SER A 27 2.12 -26.31 -27.69
C SER A 27 1.25 -26.06 -28.92
N LEU A 28 1.35 -24.85 -29.48
CA LEU A 28 0.66 -24.45 -30.71
C LEU A 28 1.66 -24.39 -31.87
N LEU A 29 1.16 -24.53 -33.10
CA LEU A 29 1.95 -24.31 -34.30
C LEU A 29 2.10 -22.80 -34.55
N GLU A 30 3.16 -22.42 -35.25
CA GLU A 30 3.33 -21.05 -35.73
C GLU A 30 2.15 -20.65 -36.63
N ASP A 31 1.69 -19.41 -36.52
CA ASP A 31 0.51 -18.84 -37.21
C ASP A 31 -0.83 -19.58 -36.99
N GLN A 32 -0.91 -20.44 -35.98
CA GLN A 32 -2.15 -21.14 -35.67
C GLN A 32 -3.20 -20.16 -35.13
N LYS A 33 -4.31 -20.03 -35.86
CA LYS A 33 -5.48 -19.26 -35.40
C LYS A 33 -6.15 -19.98 -34.23
N VAL A 34 -6.35 -19.26 -33.13
CA VAL A 34 -7.02 -19.76 -31.93
C VAL A 34 -8.17 -18.84 -31.53
N LEU A 35 -9.19 -19.40 -30.90
CA LEU A 35 -10.28 -18.66 -30.27
C LEU A 35 -9.97 -18.53 -28.79
N VAL A 36 -9.99 -17.30 -28.26
CA VAL A 36 -9.70 -17.02 -26.85
C VAL A 36 -10.99 -16.64 -26.15
N THR A 37 -11.27 -17.26 -24.99
CA THR A 37 -12.32 -16.84 -24.07
C THR A 37 -11.66 -16.26 -22.83
N ILE A 38 -12.03 -15.04 -22.47
CA ILE A 38 -11.43 -14.32 -21.33
C ILE A 38 -12.48 -14.26 -20.23
N THR A 39 -12.16 -14.85 -19.08
CA THR A 39 -12.94 -14.70 -17.84
C THR A 39 -12.14 -13.78 -16.93
N ILE A 40 -12.68 -12.60 -16.63
CA ILE A 40 -12.09 -11.67 -15.69
C ILE A 40 -12.49 -12.11 -14.29
N VAL A 41 -11.52 -12.60 -13.51
CA VAL A 41 -11.72 -12.86 -12.09
C VAL A 41 -11.49 -11.54 -11.36
N PRO A 42 -12.47 -11.05 -10.58
CA PRO A 42 -12.29 -9.81 -9.83
C PRO A 42 -11.15 -9.97 -8.82
N THR A 43 -10.25 -8.98 -8.78
CA THR A 43 -9.08 -8.90 -7.89
C THR A 43 -9.42 -8.16 -6.59
N ASP A 44 -10.70 -8.12 -6.23
CA ASP A 44 -11.23 -7.48 -5.01
C ASP A 44 -10.68 -8.09 -3.72
N LEU A 45 -9.95 -9.21 -3.79
CA LEU A 45 -9.29 -9.83 -2.65
C LEU A 45 -7.91 -9.20 -2.31
N ALA A 46 -7.22 -8.58 -3.26
CA ALA A 46 -5.85 -8.13 -3.04
C ALA A 46 -5.74 -6.81 -2.24
N GLU A 47 -6.71 -5.90 -2.34
CA GLU A 47 -6.69 -4.67 -1.52
C GLU A 47 -6.98 -4.95 -0.04
N SER A 48 -7.68 -6.05 0.27
CA SER A 48 -7.98 -6.46 1.65
C SER A 48 -6.76 -7.04 2.39
N ASP A 49 -5.79 -7.61 1.66
CA ASP A 49 -4.57 -8.20 2.24
C ASP A 49 -3.50 -7.16 2.63
N TYR A 50 -3.55 -5.94 2.04
CA TYR A 50 -2.63 -4.85 2.41
C TYR A 50 -3.10 -4.03 3.62
N LEU A 51 -4.38 -4.13 3.97
CA LEU A 51 -4.95 -3.46 5.13
C LEU A 51 -4.97 -4.44 6.30
N ASP A 52 -4.13 -4.18 7.31
CA ASP A 52 -4.27 -4.85 8.61
C ASP A 52 -5.58 -4.39 9.26
N THR A 53 -6.66 -5.09 8.92
CA THR A 53 -8.02 -4.77 9.36
C THR A 53 -8.19 -4.91 10.87
N GLU A 54 -7.38 -5.76 11.52
CA GLU A 54 -7.41 -5.93 12.96
C GLU A 54 -6.74 -4.76 13.67
N LEU A 55 -5.57 -4.32 13.18
CA LEU A 55 -4.93 -3.10 13.66
C LEU A 55 -5.81 -1.86 13.43
N HIS A 56 -6.47 -1.78 12.27
CA HIS A 56 -7.38 -0.68 11.96
C HIS A 56 -8.54 -0.60 12.96
N ARG A 57 -9.22 -1.73 13.21
CA ARG A 57 -10.32 -1.81 14.19
C ARG A 57 -9.86 -1.50 15.61
N TYR A 58 -8.66 -1.95 15.99
CA TYR A 58 -8.04 -1.63 17.28
C TYR A 58 -7.82 -0.12 17.44
N CYS A 59 -7.33 0.55 16.40
CA CYS A 59 -7.12 2.00 16.39
C CYS A 59 -8.47 2.76 16.45
N GLU A 60 -9.46 2.35 15.66
CA GLU A 60 -10.80 2.96 15.66
C GLU A 60 -11.48 2.86 17.03
N ALA A 61 -11.43 1.69 17.68
CA ALA A 61 -12.04 1.49 18.99
C ALA A 61 -11.45 2.36 20.10
N ARG A 62 -10.23 2.88 19.90
CA ARG A 62 -9.50 3.72 20.87
C ARG A 62 -9.38 5.17 20.42
N ALA A 63 -9.85 5.49 19.22
CA ALA A 63 -9.82 6.83 18.69
C ALA A 63 -10.83 7.69 19.45
N ASP A 64 -10.37 8.82 19.97
CA ASP A 64 -11.26 9.82 20.55
C ASP A 64 -11.75 10.75 19.45
N SER A 65 -13.00 10.53 19.00
CA SER A 65 -13.63 11.33 17.94
C SER A 65 -14.01 12.75 18.38
N SER A 66 -13.87 13.09 19.66
CA SER A 66 -14.11 14.45 20.16
C SER A 66 -12.94 15.41 19.85
N ILE A 67 -11.79 14.87 19.47
CA ILE A 67 -10.58 15.63 19.15
C ILE A 67 -10.60 16.04 17.68
N THR A 68 -10.45 17.33 17.41
CA THR A 68 -10.36 17.85 16.03
C THR A 68 -8.92 17.89 15.52
N LEU A 69 -8.74 17.86 14.21
CA LEU A 69 -7.42 17.97 13.58
C LEU A 69 -6.73 19.30 13.93
N GLU A 70 -7.49 20.38 14.09
CA GLU A 70 -7.01 21.69 14.50
C GLU A 70 -6.44 21.67 15.92
N GLN A 71 -7.05 20.92 16.84
CA GLN A 71 -6.53 20.73 18.19
C GLN A 71 -5.23 19.93 18.19
N VAL A 72 -5.16 18.84 17.40
CA VAL A 72 -3.93 18.05 17.23
C VAL A 72 -2.81 18.93 16.68
N ARG A 73 -3.07 19.70 15.61
CA ARG A 73 -2.08 20.60 15.01
C ARG A 73 -1.55 21.63 16.00
N LYS A 74 -2.42 22.26 16.78
CA LYS A 74 -2.01 23.21 17.83
C LYS A 74 -1.15 22.55 18.90
N SER A 75 -1.53 21.36 19.38
CA SER A 75 -0.78 20.62 20.39
C SER A 75 0.61 20.22 19.88
N TRP A 76 0.72 19.80 18.63
CA TRP A 76 1.99 19.43 18.02
C TRP A 76 2.92 20.63 17.90
N GLN A 77 2.39 21.77 17.45
CA GLN A 77 3.16 23.00 17.29
C GLN A 77 3.67 23.54 18.63
N GLN A 78 2.83 23.51 19.66
CA GLN A 78 3.21 23.89 21.03
C GLN A 78 4.31 22.98 21.61
N SER A 79 4.24 21.67 21.35
CA SER A 79 5.27 20.73 21.79
C SER A 79 6.60 20.96 21.09
N THR A 80 6.61 21.26 19.79
CA THR A 80 7.83 21.60 19.06
C THR A 80 8.43 22.93 19.54
N ASP A 81 7.60 23.93 19.80
CA ASP A 81 8.08 25.22 20.30
C ASP A 81 8.68 25.10 21.71
N GLN A 82 8.09 24.25 22.57
CA GLN A 82 8.66 23.95 23.89
C GLN A 82 10.04 23.30 23.79
N LEU A 83 10.23 22.33 22.91
CA LEU A 83 11.52 21.68 22.72
C LEU A 83 12.59 22.68 22.26
N LEU A 84 12.27 23.56 21.32
CA LEU A 84 13.18 24.61 20.84
C LEU A 84 13.56 25.62 21.95
N MET A 85 12.61 25.97 22.83
CA MET A 85 12.88 26.84 23.98
C MET A 85 13.75 26.16 25.04
N THR A 86 13.58 24.86 25.29
CA THR A 86 14.43 24.11 26.24
C THR A 86 15.86 23.93 25.75
N SER A 87 16.07 23.77 24.44
CA SER A 87 17.41 23.73 23.84
C SER A 87 18.15 25.08 24.00
N SER A 88 17.45 26.20 23.77
CA SER A 88 18.02 27.54 23.95
C SER A 88 18.37 27.85 25.42
N LEU A 89 17.58 27.35 26.37
CA LEU A 89 17.85 27.51 27.81
C LEU A 89 19.08 26.69 28.26
N PHE A 90 19.32 25.54 27.65
CA PHE A 90 20.45 24.66 27.94
C PHE A 90 21.77 25.25 27.41
N GLU A 91 21.76 25.86 26.22
CA GLU A 91 22.91 26.57 25.65
C GLU A 91 23.34 27.77 26.51
N LYS A 92 22.38 28.52 27.06
CA LYS A 92 22.68 29.73 27.85
C LYS A 92 23.35 29.41 29.19
N LYS A 93 22.96 28.32 29.86
CA LYS A 93 23.61 27.87 31.11
C LYS A 93 25.02 27.32 30.93
N GLY A 94 25.41 26.91 29.72
CA GLY A 94 26.79 26.52 29.41
C GLY A 94 27.75 27.70 29.25
N SER A 95 27.24 28.91 28.99
CA SER A 95 28.06 30.11 28.76
C SER A 95 28.43 30.86 30.04
N ASP A 96 27.60 30.81 31.09
CA ASP A 96 27.87 31.49 32.37
C ASP A 96 28.86 30.74 33.28
N ALA A 97 29.13 29.45 33.02
CA ALA A 97 30.07 28.65 33.82
C ALA A 97 31.55 28.85 33.44
N ARG A 98 31.87 29.70 32.45
CA ARG A 98 33.26 29.93 31.98
C ARG A 98 33.88 31.27 32.42
N LEU A 99 33.23 32.04 33.29
CA LEU A 99 33.71 33.36 33.74
C LEU A 99 34.14 33.42 35.21
N LEU A 100 34.58 32.31 35.81
CA LEU A 100 35.22 32.31 37.14
C LEU A 100 36.50 31.44 37.18
N SER A 101 37.41 31.65 36.23
CA SER A 101 38.79 31.15 36.32
C SER A 101 39.77 32.25 35.96
#